data_AF-A0A538U1Z4-F1
#
_entry.id   AF-A0A538U1Z4-F1
#
_cell.length_a   1.000
_cell.length_b   1.000
_cell.length_c   1.000
_cell.angle_alpha   90.00
_cell.angle_beta   90.00
_cell.angle_gamma   90.00
#
_symmetry.space_group_name_H-M   'P 1'
#
loop_
_entity.id
_entity.type
_entity.pdbx_description
1 polymer ?
#
loop_
_entity_poly.entity_id
_entity_poly.type
_entity_poly.pdbx_seq_one_letter_code
_entity_poly.pdbx_strand_id
1 'polypeptide(L)'
;GLEDVNLAAIRARKLNVVVDGCASVGGVTAPRLLRQLNATVVELDCVPNGIFTRELEPLPEHLGHLGRAVREAGADFGVALDPDADRAAFVDAAGVALGEEFTVALATATVLERRTGPVVTNFSTSRMMDAVCARAHVPLHRTLVGEAHVVAAMREHRAVVGGEGNGGVILPAAHYGRDGLVAIALVAQAMRSGESLRALADRLPRLVMRKLKASRSQEPWERAAGRLRAAFPGFATESADGLRFSQGDDWVHVRPSGTEPSRAARWQGRLRRSHVRNRGLRGASPMSPHSRRGTQAPRVSRLRLRRHRDPGERIPRHLEGRGQDPHPRVAAQRPHRAGDDRDRAHALGHAR
;
A
#
# COMPACT_ATOMS: atom_id res chain seq x y z
N GLY A 1 24.37 15.89 -8.18
CA GLY A 1 23.74 14.70 -7.57
C GLY A 1 22.40 15.10 -6.99
N LEU A 2 21.50 14.15 -6.74
CA LEU A 2 20.20 14.43 -6.11
C LEU A 2 20.43 15.12 -4.76
N GLU A 3 19.83 16.30 -4.56
CA GLU A 3 20.02 17.08 -3.33
C GLU A 3 19.70 16.25 -2.10
N ASP A 4 18.65 15.43 -2.18
CA ASP A 4 18.11 14.58 -1.10
C ASP A 4 19.05 13.44 -0.67
N VAL A 5 20.17 13.22 -1.37
CA VAL A 5 21.12 12.11 -1.14
C VAL A 5 22.51 12.63 -0.76
N ASN A 6 22.99 12.27 0.44
CA ASN A 6 24.35 12.58 0.90
C ASN A 6 25.30 11.41 0.59
N LEU A 7 25.96 11.48 -0.56
CA LEU A 7 26.86 10.43 -1.04
C LEU A 7 28.01 10.13 -0.07
N ALA A 8 28.60 11.15 0.56
CA ALA A 8 29.72 10.95 1.48
C ALA A 8 29.28 10.16 2.72
N ALA A 9 28.14 10.53 3.31
CA ALA A 9 27.59 9.84 4.48
C ALA A 9 27.18 8.39 4.16
N ILE A 10 26.57 8.15 2.99
CA ILE A 10 26.22 6.78 2.56
C ILE A 10 27.47 5.94 2.34
N ARG A 11 28.46 6.46 1.60
CA ARG A 11 29.70 5.74 1.29
C ARG A 11 30.51 5.37 2.54
N ALA A 12 30.46 6.21 3.57
CA ALA A 12 31.09 5.94 4.86
C ALA A 12 30.49 4.72 5.58
N ARG A 13 29.24 4.32 5.26
CA ARG A 13 28.60 3.15 5.86
C ARG A 13 29.14 1.82 5.33
N LYS A 14 29.71 1.79 4.12
CA LYS A 14 30.24 0.57 3.48
C LYS A 14 29.26 -0.60 3.54
N LEU A 15 28.01 -0.34 3.12
CA LEU A 15 26.91 -1.29 3.25
C LEU A 15 27.20 -2.61 2.52
N ASN A 16 26.79 -3.73 3.08
CA ASN A 16 26.78 -5.03 2.42
C ASN A 16 25.37 -5.34 1.95
N VAL A 17 25.17 -5.56 0.65
CA VAL A 17 23.83 -5.64 0.05
C VAL A 17 23.72 -6.85 -0.86
N VAL A 18 22.60 -7.58 -0.76
CA VAL A 18 22.22 -8.61 -1.74
C VAL A 18 21.20 -8.02 -2.72
N VAL A 19 21.43 -8.18 -4.02
CA VAL A 19 20.52 -7.72 -5.08
C VAL A 19 19.89 -8.93 -5.76
N ASP A 20 18.56 -8.99 -5.77
CA ASP A 20 17.77 -9.90 -6.61
C ASP A 20 17.28 -9.14 -7.85
N GLY A 21 17.93 -9.44 -8.98
CA GLY A 21 17.64 -8.82 -10.27
C GLY A 21 16.51 -9.49 -11.06
N CYS A 22 15.93 -10.59 -10.57
CA CYS A 22 14.90 -11.38 -11.24
C CYS A 22 15.24 -11.77 -12.71
N ALA A 23 16.52 -11.94 -13.02
CA ALA A 23 17.06 -12.11 -14.37
C ALA A 23 16.57 -11.03 -15.36
N SER A 24 16.51 -9.78 -14.90
CA SER A 24 16.06 -8.62 -15.68
C SER A 24 16.92 -7.37 -15.43
N VAL A 25 16.51 -6.23 -16.01
CA VAL A 25 17.32 -5.00 -16.13
C VAL A 25 17.76 -4.41 -14.79
N GLY A 26 17.00 -4.64 -13.71
CA GLY A 26 17.38 -4.25 -12.36
C GLY A 26 18.69 -4.89 -11.88
N GLY A 27 18.96 -6.12 -12.34
CA GLY A 27 20.21 -6.84 -12.08
C GLY A 27 21.45 -6.17 -12.67
N VAL A 28 21.30 -5.36 -13.72
CA VAL A 28 22.43 -4.61 -14.32
C VAL A 28 22.65 -3.29 -13.60
N THR A 29 21.57 -2.60 -13.25
CA THR A 29 21.61 -1.20 -12.79
C THR A 29 21.80 -1.07 -11.28
N ALA A 30 21.13 -1.88 -10.46
CA ALA A 30 21.22 -1.78 -9.01
C ALA A 30 22.61 -2.13 -8.45
N PRO A 31 23.30 -3.20 -8.88
CA PRO A 31 24.66 -3.47 -8.42
C PRO A 31 25.63 -2.35 -8.79
N ARG A 32 25.47 -1.72 -9.96
CA ARG A 32 26.30 -0.57 -10.38
C ARG A 32 26.08 0.63 -9.47
N LEU A 33 24.82 1.01 -9.20
CA LEU A 33 24.49 2.09 -8.28
C LEU A 33 25.06 1.83 -6.87
N LEU A 34 24.84 0.63 -6.32
CA LEU A 34 25.29 0.27 -4.99
C LEU A 34 26.82 0.31 -4.86
N ARG A 35 27.55 -0.19 -5.86
CA ARG A 35 29.03 -0.07 -5.90
C ARG A 35 29.47 1.39 -5.96
N GLN A 36 28.78 2.25 -6.71
CA GLN A 36 29.05 3.70 -6.71
C GLN A 36 28.76 4.36 -5.36
N LEU A 37 27.86 3.78 -4.56
CA LEU A 37 27.60 4.14 -3.16
C LEU A 37 28.57 3.45 -2.18
N ASN A 38 29.65 2.84 -2.67
CA ASN A 38 30.68 2.16 -1.88
C ASN A 38 30.13 0.97 -1.06
N ALA A 39 29.11 0.30 -1.59
CA ALA A 39 28.59 -0.94 -1.03
C ALA A 39 29.30 -2.18 -1.60
N THR A 40 29.44 -3.21 -0.77
CA THR A 40 29.77 -4.57 -1.22
C THR A 40 28.48 -5.23 -1.71
N VAL A 41 28.48 -5.77 -2.93
CA VAL A 41 27.26 -6.30 -3.55
C VAL A 41 27.40 -7.80 -3.84
N VAL A 42 26.44 -8.57 -3.35
CA VAL A 42 26.19 -9.96 -3.76
C VAL A 42 25.04 -9.95 -4.76
N GLU A 43 25.28 -10.52 -5.94
CA GLU A 43 24.32 -10.53 -7.04
C GLU A 43 23.59 -11.87 -7.12
N LEU A 44 22.26 -11.84 -7.07
CA LEU A 44 21.36 -12.96 -7.34
C LEU A 44 20.58 -12.66 -8.62
N ASP A 45 20.60 -13.60 -9.56
CA ASP A 45 19.84 -13.52 -10.81
C ASP A 45 20.00 -12.16 -11.52
N CYS A 46 21.23 -11.62 -11.56
CA CYS A 46 21.48 -10.27 -12.08
C CYS A 46 21.80 -10.23 -13.59
N VAL A 47 21.79 -11.38 -14.26
CA VAL A 47 22.04 -11.49 -15.71
C VAL A 47 20.71 -11.55 -16.46
N PRO A 48 20.34 -10.51 -17.24
CA PRO A 48 19.12 -10.53 -18.01
C PRO A 48 19.16 -11.58 -19.11
N ASN A 49 18.16 -12.46 -19.16
CA ASN A 49 18.05 -13.50 -20.19
C ASN A 49 16.61 -13.71 -20.70
N GLY A 50 15.64 -12.90 -20.25
CA GLY A 50 14.23 -13.01 -20.62
C GLY A 50 13.46 -14.13 -19.90
N ILE A 51 14.11 -14.86 -19.00
CA ILE A 51 13.52 -15.94 -18.20
C ILE A 51 13.57 -15.53 -16.72
N PHE A 52 12.46 -15.02 -16.22
CA PHE A 52 12.35 -14.54 -14.84
C PHE A 52 12.49 -15.70 -13.84
N THR A 53 13.26 -15.48 -12.76
CA THR A 53 13.63 -16.51 -11.78
C THR A 53 12.69 -16.63 -10.59
N ARG A 54 11.73 -15.69 -10.48
CA ARG A 54 10.65 -15.71 -9.50
C ARG A 54 9.43 -14.98 -10.06
N GLU A 55 8.33 -15.03 -9.30
CA GLU A 55 7.16 -14.22 -9.56
C GLU A 55 7.52 -12.72 -9.66
N LEU A 56 6.88 -12.04 -10.62
CA LEU A 56 7.30 -10.71 -11.08
C LEU A 56 7.13 -9.65 -10.00
N GLU A 57 6.03 -9.71 -9.25
CA GLU A 57 5.77 -8.81 -8.14
C GLU A 57 6.67 -9.19 -6.95
N PRO A 58 7.52 -8.30 -6.42
CA PRO A 58 8.43 -8.59 -5.32
C PRO A 58 7.71 -8.57 -3.95
N LEU A 59 6.67 -9.39 -3.81
CA LEU A 59 5.89 -9.56 -2.58
C LEU A 59 6.64 -10.42 -1.56
N PRO A 60 6.38 -10.25 -0.24
CA PRO A 60 7.05 -11.03 0.81
C PRO A 60 7.11 -12.54 0.57
N GLU A 61 6.02 -13.14 0.08
CA GLU A 61 5.94 -14.57 -0.25
C GLU A 61 6.90 -15.01 -1.37
N HIS A 62 7.35 -14.09 -2.23
CA HIS A 62 8.25 -14.38 -3.35
C HIS A 62 9.73 -14.12 -3.02
N LEU A 63 10.04 -13.52 -1.87
CA LEU A 63 11.41 -13.08 -1.51
C LEU A 63 12.16 -14.05 -0.59
N GLY A 64 11.70 -15.30 -0.48
CA GLY A 64 12.31 -16.31 0.39
C GLY A 64 13.77 -16.63 0.03
N HIS A 65 14.11 -16.63 -1.26
CA HIS A 65 15.48 -16.87 -1.73
C HIS A 65 16.41 -15.69 -1.36
N LEU A 66 15.98 -14.46 -1.66
CA LEU A 66 16.71 -13.25 -1.26
C LEU A 66 16.97 -13.22 0.25
N GLY A 67 15.96 -13.50 1.07
CA GLY A 67 16.13 -13.51 2.53
C GLY A 67 17.09 -14.58 3.04
N ARG A 68 17.22 -15.71 2.35
CA ARG A 68 18.24 -16.72 2.66
C ARG A 68 19.64 -16.18 2.35
N ALA A 69 19.84 -15.67 1.14
CA ALA A 69 21.13 -15.15 0.70
C ALA A 69 21.60 -13.96 1.57
N VAL A 70 20.69 -13.09 2.01
CA VAL A 70 21.01 -12.00 2.95
C VAL A 70 21.61 -12.54 4.24
N ARG A 71 21.03 -13.59 4.82
CA ARG A 71 21.56 -14.22 6.03
C ARG A 71 22.90 -14.91 5.79
N GLU A 72 23.03 -15.63 4.67
CA GLU A 72 24.26 -16.35 4.31
C GLU A 72 25.43 -15.40 4.04
N ALA A 73 25.16 -14.26 3.41
CA ALA A 73 26.15 -13.23 3.12
C ALA A 73 26.46 -12.31 4.31
N GLY A 74 25.68 -12.37 5.39
CA GLY A 74 25.76 -11.39 6.49
C GLY A 74 25.51 -9.96 6.02
N ALA A 75 24.61 -9.77 5.07
CA ALA A 75 24.33 -8.47 4.46
C ALA A 75 23.46 -7.59 5.37
N ASP A 76 23.64 -6.27 5.27
CA ASP A 76 22.84 -5.27 5.99
C ASP A 76 21.38 -5.26 5.54
N PHE A 77 21.14 -5.52 4.25
CA PHE A 77 19.83 -5.75 3.68
C PHE A 77 19.91 -6.44 2.31
N GLY A 78 18.76 -6.94 1.85
CA GLY A 78 18.54 -7.36 0.48
C GLY A 78 17.55 -6.43 -0.24
N VAL A 79 17.71 -6.27 -1.55
CA VAL A 79 16.76 -5.57 -2.41
C VAL A 79 16.34 -6.43 -3.59
N ALA A 80 15.03 -6.45 -3.86
CA ALA A 80 14.42 -7.09 -5.01
C ALA A 80 13.75 -6.03 -5.89
N LEU A 81 13.98 -6.11 -7.20
CA LEU A 81 13.36 -5.24 -8.21
C LEU A 81 12.36 -6.05 -9.04
N ASP A 82 11.33 -5.39 -9.57
CA ASP A 82 10.49 -6.00 -10.60
C ASP A 82 11.18 -5.93 -11.98
N PRO A 83 10.64 -6.61 -13.02
CA PRO A 83 11.37 -6.80 -14.27
C PRO A 83 11.81 -5.52 -14.98
N ASP A 84 11.06 -4.43 -14.91
CA ASP A 84 11.42 -3.12 -15.48
C ASP A 84 12.09 -2.18 -14.46
N ALA A 85 12.30 -2.64 -13.24
CA ALA A 85 12.99 -1.96 -12.14
C ALA A 85 12.33 -0.64 -11.68
N ASP A 86 11.02 -0.50 -11.88
CA ASP A 86 10.26 0.67 -11.41
C ASP A 86 9.86 0.55 -9.92
N ARG A 87 9.88 -0.67 -9.37
CA ARG A 87 9.61 -0.97 -7.95
C ARG A 87 10.79 -1.61 -7.25
N ALA A 88 10.93 -1.31 -5.97
CA ALA A 88 11.86 -1.98 -5.07
C ALA A 88 11.15 -2.49 -3.81
N ALA A 89 11.50 -3.71 -3.39
CA ALA A 89 11.14 -4.27 -2.10
C ALA A 89 12.40 -4.69 -1.34
N PHE A 90 12.36 -4.58 -0.01
CA PHE A 90 13.54 -4.77 0.83
C PHE A 90 13.34 -5.89 1.83
N VAL A 91 14.45 -6.56 2.13
CA VAL A 91 14.60 -7.61 3.12
C VAL A 91 15.62 -7.15 4.16
N ASP A 92 15.29 -7.24 5.45
CA ASP A 92 16.22 -6.87 6.52
C ASP A 92 17.36 -7.90 6.70
N ALA A 93 18.38 -7.56 7.50
CA ALA A 93 19.52 -8.43 7.79
C ALA A 93 19.13 -9.81 8.39
N ALA A 94 17.94 -9.96 8.98
CA ALA A 94 17.43 -11.25 9.45
C ALA A 94 16.78 -12.08 8.32
N GLY A 95 16.76 -11.56 7.11
CA GLY A 95 16.13 -12.17 5.95
C GLY A 95 14.61 -12.06 5.97
N VAL A 96 14.05 -11.05 6.66
CA VAL A 96 12.60 -10.79 6.72
C VAL A 96 12.23 -9.70 5.71
N ALA A 97 11.35 -10.02 4.77
CA ALA A 97 10.79 -9.06 3.83
C ALA A 97 9.89 -8.05 4.57
N LEU A 98 10.14 -6.75 4.38
CA LEU A 98 9.42 -5.68 5.07
C LEU A 98 8.09 -5.30 4.40
N GLY A 99 7.87 -5.78 3.17
CA GLY A 99 6.73 -5.43 2.33
C GLY A 99 6.97 -4.15 1.53
N GLU A 100 6.43 -4.11 0.33
CA GLU A 100 6.67 -3.05 -0.66
C GLU A 100 6.05 -1.68 -0.25
N GLU A 101 5.00 -1.70 0.57
CA GLU A 101 4.42 -0.47 1.14
C GLU A 101 5.40 0.26 2.08
N PHE A 102 6.31 -0.48 2.71
CA PHE A 102 7.35 0.09 3.58
C PHE A 102 8.32 0.95 2.79
N THR A 103 8.71 0.50 1.59
CA THR A 103 9.64 1.20 0.70
C THR A 103 9.24 2.66 0.51
N VAL A 104 7.98 2.90 0.10
CA VAL A 104 7.49 4.25 -0.19
C VAL A 104 7.42 5.11 1.07
N ALA A 105 6.97 4.54 2.18
CA ALA A 105 6.86 5.27 3.43
C ALA A 105 8.24 5.67 4.00
N LEU A 106 9.23 4.76 3.97
CA LEU A 106 10.59 5.07 4.39
C LEU A 106 11.24 6.10 3.47
N ALA A 107 11.16 5.91 2.15
CA ALA A 107 11.73 6.85 1.18
C ALA A 107 11.13 8.26 1.34
N THR A 108 9.81 8.34 1.55
CA THR A 108 9.11 9.60 1.83
C THR A 108 9.63 10.25 3.11
N ALA A 109 9.75 9.50 4.20
CA ALA A 109 10.30 10.01 5.46
C ALA A 109 11.72 10.55 5.27
N THR A 110 12.57 9.84 4.51
CA THR A 110 13.94 10.27 4.21
C THR A 110 13.99 11.60 3.44
N VAL A 111 13.11 11.80 2.46
CA VAL A 111 13.05 13.08 1.72
C VAL A 111 12.59 14.20 2.65
N LEU A 112 11.58 13.96 3.47
CA LEU A 112 11.02 14.96 4.38
C LEU A 112 11.98 15.40 5.51
N GLU A 113 13.02 14.62 5.81
CA GLU A 113 14.12 15.07 6.70
C GLU A 113 14.91 16.25 6.14
N ARG A 114 14.88 16.46 4.82
CA ARG A 114 15.73 17.44 4.11
C ARG A 114 14.91 18.48 3.36
N ARG A 115 13.73 18.10 2.86
CA ARG A 115 12.84 18.97 2.11
C ARG A 115 11.41 18.77 2.58
N THR A 116 10.85 19.80 3.20
CA THR A 116 9.43 19.85 3.57
C THR A 116 8.58 20.27 2.38
N GLY A 117 7.47 19.56 2.14
CA GLY A 117 6.48 19.96 1.13
C GLY A 117 5.42 18.88 0.91
N PRO A 118 4.45 19.13 0.01
CA PRO A 118 3.34 18.21 -0.23
C PRO A 118 3.82 16.82 -0.69
N VAL A 119 3.08 15.80 -0.30
CA VAL A 119 3.32 14.41 -0.69
C VAL A 119 2.10 13.87 -1.42
N VAL A 120 2.30 13.03 -2.43
CA VAL A 120 1.19 12.43 -3.21
C VAL A 120 1.30 10.92 -3.21
N THR A 121 0.18 10.25 -2.99
CA THR A 121 0.05 8.80 -3.17
C THR A 121 -1.34 8.44 -3.68
N ASN A 122 -1.63 7.16 -3.94
CA ASN A 122 -2.97 6.74 -4.33
C ASN A 122 -3.83 6.31 -3.12
N PHE A 123 -5.15 6.17 -3.30
CA PHE A 123 -6.07 5.72 -2.23
C PHE A 123 -5.77 4.32 -1.66
N SER A 124 -5.08 3.47 -2.43
CA SER A 124 -4.74 2.09 -2.02
C SER A 124 -3.46 1.98 -1.21
N THR A 125 -2.68 3.06 -1.10
CA THR A 125 -1.39 3.05 -0.39
C THR A 125 -1.60 3.15 1.11
N SER A 126 -0.78 2.41 1.85
CA SER A 126 -0.78 2.28 3.30
C SER A 126 -0.91 3.61 4.04
N ARG A 127 -1.54 3.56 5.22
CA ARG A 127 -1.62 4.69 6.15
C ARG A 127 -0.32 4.99 6.89
N MET A 128 0.74 4.23 6.62
CA MET A 128 2.10 4.67 6.96
C MET A 128 2.40 6.05 6.35
N MET A 129 1.88 6.34 5.15
CA MET A 129 2.02 7.64 4.51
C MET A 129 1.35 8.76 5.34
N ASP A 130 0.15 8.52 5.87
CA ASP A 130 -0.55 9.46 6.75
C ASP A 130 0.32 9.79 7.98
N ALA A 131 0.89 8.77 8.62
CA ALA A 131 1.73 8.97 9.80
C ALA A 131 3.05 9.69 9.49
N VAL A 132 3.69 9.37 8.36
CA VAL A 132 4.90 10.04 7.89
C VAL A 132 4.63 11.52 7.62
N CYS A 133 3.56 11.84 6.89
CA CYS A 133 3.20 13.21 6.54
C CYS A 133 2.74 14.01 7.77
N ALA A 134 1.96 13.39 8.67
CA ALA A 134 1.53 14.01 9.92
C ALA A 134 2.72 14.38 10.82
N ARG A 135 3.70 13.47 10.97
CA ARG A 135 4.92 13.73 11.76
C ARG A 135 5.75 14.87 11.18
N ALA A 136 5.76 15.03 9.85
CA ALA A 136 6.47 16.11 9.16
C ALA A 136 5.63 17.39 9.02
N HIS A 137 4.37 17.40 9.47
CA HIS A 137 3.43 18.52 9.33
C HIS A 137 3.23 18.98 7.86
N VAL A 138 3.15 18.03 6.93
CA VAL A 138 2.97 18.30 5.49
C VAL A 138 1.66 17.71 4.96
N PRO A 139 1.05 18.31 3.91
CA PRO A 139 -0.16 17.77 3.32
C PRO A 139 0.11 16.48 2.54
N LEU A 140 -0.77 15.50 2.71
CA LEU A 140 -0.83 14.27 1.92
C LEU A 140 -2.03 14.33 0.97
N HIS A 141 -1.77 14.29 -0.33
CA HIS A 141 -2.80 14.23 -1.37
C HIS A 141 -2.97 12.79 -1.84
N ARG A 142 -4.22 12.37 -2.02
CA ARG A 142 -4.56 11.03 -2.51
C ARG A 142 -5.20 11.09 -3.89
N THR A 143 -4.72 10.24 -4.79
CA THR A 143 -5.20 10.12 -6.18
C THR A 143 -5.83 8.77 -6.44
N LEU A 144 -6.46 8.63 -7.62
CA LEU A 144 -6.77 7.33 -8.19
C LEU A 144 -5.50 6.46 -8.29
N VAL A 145 -5.66 5.14 -8.21
CA VAL A 145 -4.56 4.18 -8.47
C VAL A 145 -4.07 4.32 -9.92
N GLY A 146 -2.74 4.35 -10.09
CA GLY A 146 -2.08 4.50 -11.38
C GLY A 146 -1.05 5.64 -11.35
N GLU A 147 0.16 5.35 -11.82
CA GLU A 147 1.29 6.29 -11.82
C GLU A 147 0.95 7.64 -12.47
N ALA A 148 0.25 7.64 -13.61
CA ALA A 148 -0.12 8.87 -14.30
C ALA A 148 -0.94 9.83 -13.43
N HIS A 149 -1.84 9.31 -12.60
CA HIS A 149 -2.63 10.12 -11.67
C HIS A 149 -1.78 10.70 -10.55
N VAL A 150 -0.86 9.89 -10.00
CA VAL A 150 0.08 10.32 -8.96
C VAL A 150 0.98 11.43 -9.53
N VAL A 151 1.60 11.21 -10.69
CA VAL A 151 2.47 12.19 -11.36
C VAL A 151 1.74 13.50 -11.68
N ALA A 152 0.51 13.43 -12.20
CA ALA A 152 -0.28 14.62 -12.49
C ALA A 152 -0.53 15.46 -11.22
N ALA A 153 -0.98 14.83 -10.13
CA ALA A 153 -1.20 15.52 -8.86
C ALA A 153 0.11 15.99 -8.21
N MET A 154 1.23 15.29 -8.39
CA MET A 154 2.54 15.76 -7.92
C MET A 154 2.94 17.05 -8.62
N ARG A 155 2.68 17.18 -9.92
CA ARG A 155 2.93 18.41 -10.67
C ARG A 155 2.00 19.54 -10.23
N GLU A 156 0.72 19.25 -10.06
CA GLU A 156 -0.30 20.21 -9.60
C GLU A 156 0.06 20.79 -8.22
N HIS A 157 0.39 19.92 -7.26
CA HIS A 157 0.67 20.32 -5.88
C HIS A 157 2.15 20.63 -5.62
N ARG A 158 3.01 20.56 -6.65
CA ARG A 158 4.47 20.72 -6.52
C ARG A 158 5.05 19.83 -5.41
N ALA A 159 4.63 18.58 -5.41
CA ALA A 159 4.99 17.63 -4.38
C ALA A 159 6.49 17.34 -4.37
N VAL A 160 7.06 17.13 -3.18
CA VAL A 160 8.50 16.90 -3.01
C VAL A 160 8.87 15.43 -3.18
N VAL A 161 7.92 14.53 -2.97
CA VAL A 161 8.02 13.08 -3.16
C VAL A 161 6.62 12.50 -3.33
N GLY A 162 6.53 11.37 -4.00
CA GLY A 162 5.29 10.60 -4.10
C GLY A 162 5.58 9.13 -4.37
N GLY A 163 4.52 8.38 -4.64
CA GLY A 163 4.66 6.97 -5.00
C GLY A 163 3.41 6.15 -4.76
N GLU A 164 3.51 4.87 -5.10
CA GLU A 164 2.44 3.90 -4.95
C GLU A 164 2.88 2.75 -4.05
N GLY A 165 1.97 2.28 -3.19
CA GLY A 165 2.22 1.22 -2.20
C GLY A 165 2.61 -0.16 -2.76
N ASN A 166 2.92 -0.27 -4.05
CA ASN A 166 3.54 -1.44 -4.66
C ASN A 166 5.08 -1.37 -4.65
N GLY A 167 5.67 -0.37 -4.00
CA GLY A 167 7.13 -0.19 -3.89
C GLY A 167 7.71 0.83 -4.86
N GLY A 168 6.87 1.47 -5.69
CA GLY A 168 7.32 2.45 -6.67
C GLY A 168 7.37 3.86 -6.09
N VAL A 169 8.59 4.36 -5.88
CA VAL A 169 8.87 5.70 -5.37
C VAL A 169 9.04 6.66 -6.54
N ILE A 170 8.48 7.87 -6.41
CA ILE A 170 8.63 8.96 -7.39
C ILE A 170 9.31 10.13 -6.69
N LEU A 171 10.50 10.51 -7.18
CA LEU A 171 11.24 11.67 -6.67
C LEU A 171 11.41 12.69 -7.81
N PRO A 172 10.67 13.82 -7.80
CA PRO A 172 10.74 14.82 -8.86
C PRO A 172 12.14 15.40 -9.12
N ALA A 173 13.00 15.42 -8.11
CA ALA A 173 14.39 15.84 -8.25
C ALA A 173 15.22 14.90 -9.15
N ALA A 174 14.76 13.66 -9.34
CA ALA A 174 15.29 12.73 -10.34
C ALA A 174 14.47 12.80 -11.63
N HIS A 175 13.20 12.36 -11.58
CA HIS A 175 12.24 12.45 -12.67
C HIS A 175 10.82 12.13 -12.17
N TYR A 176 9.82 12.31 -13.03
CA TYR A 176 8.42 11.99 -12.75
C TYR A 176 8.05 10.59 -13.28
N GLY A 177 8.50 9.55 -12.56
CA GLY A 177 8.19 8.15 -12.81
C GLY A 177 8.58 7.31 -11.60
N ARG A 178 7.99 6.12 -11.45
CA ARG A 178 8.42 5.18 -10.41
C ARG A 178 9.82 4.69 -10.74
N ASP A 179 10.70 4.70 -9.74
CA ASP A 179 12.10 4.33 -9.93
C ASP A 179 12.62 3.54 -8.71
N GLY A 180 12.90 2.26 -8.92
CA GLY A 180 13.46 1.37 -7.89
C GLY A 180 14.89 1.75 -7.49
N LEU A 181 15.68 2.36 -8.38
CA LEU A 181 17.03 2.85 -8.07
C LEU A 181 16.99 4.10 -7.18
N VAL A 182 16.03 4.99 -7.42
CA VAL A 182 15.73 6.10 -6.49
C VAL A 182 15.33 5.56 -5.13
N ALA A 183 14.48 4.53 -5.08
CA ALA A 183 14.10 3.88 -3.82
C ALA A 183 15.34 3.32 -3.09
N ILE A 184 16.24 2.62 -3.80
CA ILE A 184 17.51 2.10 -3.25
C ILE A 184 18.36 3.24 -2.67
N ALA A 185 18.54 4.33 -3.42
CA ALA A 185 19.34 5.46 -2.98
C ALA A 185 18.75 6.12 -1.72
N LEU A 186 17.43 6.28 -1.64
CA LEU A 186 16.74 6.86 -0.50
C LEU A 186 16.73 5.94 0.74
N VAL A 187 16.67 4.62 0.56
CA VAL A 187 16.82 3.66 1.67
C VAL A 187 18.27 3.66 2.19
N ALA A 188 19.26 3.65 1.29
CA ALA A 188 20.67 3.78 1.69
C ALA A 188 20.93 5.12 2.40
N GLN A 189 20.31 6.21 1.94
CA GLN A 189 20.33 7.51 2.60
C GLN A 189 19.72 7.46 4.00
N ALA A 190 18.64 6.70 4.23
CA ALA A 190 18.06 6.53 5.57
C ALA A 190 19.04 5.81 6.53
N MET A 191 19.73 4.79 6.01
CA MET A 191 20.72 3.99 6.75
C MET A 191 22.03 4.74 7.04
N ARG A 192 22.22 5.96 6.53
CA ARG A 192 23.34 6.84 6.91
C ARG A 192 23.40 7.12 8.41
N SER A 193 22.26 7.03 9.09
CA SER A 193 22.11 7.19 10.54
C SER A 193 22.88 6.12 11.34
N GLY A 194 23.27 5.02 10.69
CA GLY A 194 23.89 3.87 11.33
C GLY A 194 22.91 2.86 11.89
N GLU A 195 21.62 3.16 11.86
CA GLU A 195 20.57 2.23 12.26
C GLU A 195 20.33 1.17 11.19
N SER A 196 19.96 -0.03 11.64
CA SER A 196 19.60 -1.13 10.74
C SER A 196 18.31 -0.83 9.98
N LEU A 197 18.14 -1.48 8.82
CA LEU A 197 16.91 -1.33 8.04
C LEU A 197 15.66 -1.72 8.86
N ARG A 198 15.78 -2.73 9.73
CA ARG A 198 14.71 -3.13 10.63
C ARG A 198 14.38 -2.05 11.67
N ALA A 199 15.39 -1.41 12.27
CA ALA A 199 15.17 -0.32 13.21
C ALA A 199 14.48 0.87 12.55
N LEU A 200 14.88 1.21 11.32
CA LEU A 200 14.20 2.22 10.49
C LEU A 200 12.73 1.83 10.23
N ALA A 201 12.47 0.56 9.91
CA ALA A 201 11.12 0.05 9.71
C ALA A 201 10.24 0.12 10.95
N ASP A 202 10.82 -0.14 12.12
CA ASP A 202 10.10 -0.13 13.38
C ASP A 202 9.73 1.29 13.86
N ARG A 203 10.27 2.35 13.23
CA ARG A 203 9.79 3.74 13.45
C ARG A 203 8.47 4.03 12.76
N LEU A 204 8.11 3.25 11.75
CA LEU A 204 6.84 3.39 11.05
C LEU A 204 5.75 2.56 11.75
N PRO A 205 4.47 2.98 11.67
CA PRO A 205 3.39 2.19 12.23
C PRO A 205 3.38 0.78 11.65
N ARG A 206 3.44 -0.23 12.52
CA ARG A 206 3.27 -1.64 12.10
C ARG A 206 1.81 -1.86 11.71
N LEU A 207 1.56 -1.94 10.41
CA LEU A 207 0.24 -2.20 9.85
C LEU A 207 0.19 -3.60 9.25
N VAL A 208 -0.85 -4.36 9.61
CA VAL A 208 -1.20 -5.59 8.89
C VAL A 208 -2.14 -5.22 7.78
N MET A 209 -1.75 -5.55 6.55
CA MET A 209 -2.49 -5.22 5.35
C MET A 209 -2.69 -6.48 4.53
N ARG A 210 -3.94 -6.77 4.15
CA ARG A 210 -4.25 -7.91 3.29
C ARG A 210 -4.83 -7.42 1.98
N LYS A 211 -4.13 -7.63 0.87
CA LYS A 211 -4.65 -7.38 -0.47
C LYS A 211 -5.47 -8.60 -0.90
N LEU A 212 -6.74 -8.40 -1.25
CA LEU A 212 -7.60 -9.46 -1.76
C LEU A 212 -8.04 -9.10 -3.17
N LYS A 213 -7.85 -10.01 -4.12
CA LYS A 213 -8.46 -9.94 -5.46
C LYS A 213 -9.69 -10.85 -5.45
N ALA A 214 -10.87 -10.32 -5.76
CA ALA A 214 -12.10 -11.13 -5.88
C ALA A 214 -12.78 -10.89 -7.23
N SER A 215 -13.32 -11.92 -7.87
CA SER A 215 -14.07 -11.77 -9.13
C SER A 215 -15.27 -10.84 -8.95
N ARG A 216 -15.57 -10.02 -9.96
CA ARG A 216 -16.79 -9.20 -9.96
C ARG A 216 -18.00 -10.10 -9.92
N SER A 217 -18.99 -9.73 -9.13
CA SER A 217 -20.36 -10.14 -9.42
C SER A 217 -20.79 -9.52 -10.76
N GLN A 218 -21.77 -10.12 -11.43
CA GLN A 218 -22.45 -9.50 -12.59
C GLN A 218 -23.23 -8.23 -12.22
N GLU A 219 -23.19 -7.84 -10.96
CA GLU A 219 -23.92 -6.71 -10.45
C GLU A 219 -23.27 -5.37 -10.87
N PRO A 220 -24.10 -4.34 -11.12
CA PRO A 220 -23.63 -2.97 -11.25
C PRO A 220 -22.86 -2.51 -10.00
N TRP A 221 -21.84 -1.69 -10.21
CA TRP A 221 -21.00 -1.18 -9.12
C TRP A 221 -21.82 -0.40 -8.10
N GLU A 222 -22.77 0.42 -8.55
CA GLU A 222 -23.59 1.28 -7.72
C GLU A 222 -24.37 0.49 -6.66
N ARG A 223 -24.88 -0.69 -7.05
CA ARG A 223 -25.63 -1.57 -6.15
C ARG A 223 -24.69 -2.29 -5.16
N ALA A 224 -23.53 -2.73 -5.62
CA ALA A 224 -22.48 -3.27 -4.75
C ALA A 224 -21.96 -2.21 -3.75
N ALA A 225 -21.74 -0.98 -4.23
CA ALA A 225 -21.32 0.18 -3.46
C ALA A 225 -22.35 0.52 -2.37
N GLY A 226 -23.65 0.47 -2.68
CA GLY A 226 -24.72 0.63 -1.69
C GLY A 226 -24.64 -0.39 -0.56
N ARG A 227 -24.41 -1.68 -0.89
CA ARG A 227 -24.22 -2.72 0.14
C ARG A 227 -22.94 -2.53 0.94
N LEU A 228 -21.85 -2.09 0.31
CA LEU A 228 -20.60 -1.81 1.00
C LEU A 228 -20.78 -0.67 2.01
N ARG A 229 -21.43 0.44 1.61
CA ARG A 229 -21.75 1.54 2.53
C ARG A 229 -22.59 1.08 3.71
N ALA A 230 -23.60 0.24 3.47
CA ALA A 230 -24.42 -0.35 4.53
C ALA A 230 -23.65 -1.31 5.46
N ALA A 231 -22.58 -1.96 4.96
CA ALA A 231 -21.75 -2.89 5.73
C ALA A 231 -20.73 -2.18 6.64
N PHE A 232 -20.39 -0.91 6.35
CA PHE A 232 -19.44 -0.10 7.14
C PHE A 232 -20.11 1.16 7.72
N PRO A 233 -21.17 1.02 8.56
CA PRO A 233 -21.82 2.18 9.16
C PRO A 233 -20.86 2.92 10.10
N GLY A 234 -20.82 4.26 10.01
CA GLY A 234 -19.96 5.11 10.85
C GLY A 234 -18.52 5.27 10.38
N PHE A 235 -18.10 4.60 9.30
CA PHE A 235 -16.80 4.86 8.67
C PHE A 235 -16.89 6.11 7.79
N ALA A 236 -15.88 6.99 7.91
CA ALA A 236 -15.69 8.07 6.95
C ALA A 236 -15.49 7.44 5.56
N THR A 237 -16.26 7.89 4.57
CA THR A 237 -16.29 7.26 3.25
C THR A 237 -15.87 8.24 2.16
N GLU A 238 -14.81 7.90 1.43
CA GLU A 238 -14.37 8.60 0.23
C GLU A 238 -14.70 7.76 -1.00
N SER A 239 -15.10 8.41 -2.11
CA SER A 239 -15.55 7.71 -3.31
C SER A 239 -14.91 8.13 -4.62
N ALA A 240 -13.72 8.74 -4.56
CA ALA A 240 -12.99 9.18 -5.75
C ALA A 240 -12.47 8.00 -6.59
N ASP A 241 -11.96 6.92 -5.98
CA ASP A 241 -11.47 5.71 -6.67
C ASP A 241 -12.18 4.45 -6.16
N GLY A 242 -13.50 4.38 -6.31
CA GLY A 242 -14.28 3.30 -5.72
C GLY A 242 -14.82 3.70 -4.34
N LEU A 243 -14.57 2.93 -3.29
CA LEU A 243 -15.01 3.23 -1.92
C LEU A 243 -13.89 2.97 -0.92
N ARG A 244 -13.42 4.03 -0.27
CA ARG A 244 -12.49 3.96 0.86
C ARG A 244 -13.23 4.31 2.15
N PHE A 245 -13.35 3.33 3.03
CA PHE A 245 -13.90 3.46 4.37
C PHE A 245 -12.75 3.62 5.36
N SER A 246 -12.81 4.60 6.25
CA SER A 246 -11.80 4.81 7.30
C SER A 246 -12.45 5.05 8.67
N GLN A 247 -11.90 4.44 9.72
CA GLN A 247 -12.29 4.69 11.11
C GLN A 247 -11.08 4.49 12.03
N GLY A 248 -10.70 5.52 12.80
CA GLY A 248 -9.50 5.46 13.63
C GLY A 248 -8.27 5.20 12.78
N ASP A 249 -7.56 4.09 13.03
CA ASP A 249 -6.44 3.59 12.21
C ASP A 249 -6.85 2.58 11.13
N ASP A 250 -8.08 2.08 11.21
CA ASP A 250 -8.60 1.07 10.30
C ASP A 250 -9.09 1.70 8.99
N TRP A 251 -8.90 0.97 7.90
CA TRP A 251 -9.45 1.36 6.62
C TRP A 251 -9.69 0.15 5.73
N VAL A 252 -10.64 0.32 4.82
CA VAL A 252 -10.96 -0.63 3.76
C VAL A 252 -11.14 0.15 2.46
N HIS A 253 -10.34 -0.18 1.45
CA HIS A 253 -10.55 0.32 0.10
C HIS A 253 -11.07 -0.80 -0.77
N VAL A 254 -12.16 -0.54 -1.49
CA VAL A 254 -12.79 -1.45 -2.45
C VAL A 254 -13.01 -0.69 -3.75
N ARG A 255 -12.41 -1.17 -4.84
CA ARG A 255 -12.54 -0.53 -6.15
C ARG A 255 -12.64 -1.55 -7.28
N PRO A 256 -13.31 -1.21 -8.40
CA PRO A 256 -13.22 -1.97 -9.64
C PRO A 256 -11.80 -1.91 -10.24
N SER A 257 -11.29 -3.03 -10.75
CA SER A 257 -10.03 -3.05 -11.51
C SER A 257 -10.16 -2.35 -12.87
N GLY A 258 -9.13 -1.62 -13.30
CA GLY A 258 -9.12 -0.83 -14.54
C GLY A 258 -8.28 -1.41 -15.70
N THR A 259 -7.55 -2.50 -15.50
CA THR A 259 -6.46 -2.94 -16.42
C THR A 259 -6.72 -4.21 -17.22
N GLU A 260 -7.95 -4.75 -17.28
CA GLU A 260 -8.27 -5.91 -18.13
C GLU A 260 -9.59 -5.72 -18.92
N PRO A 261 -9.62 -5.93 -20.25
CA PRO A 261 -10.83 -5.86 -21.08
C PRO A 261 -11.77 -7.07 -20.94
N SER A 262 -11.61 -7.90 -19.91
CA SER A 262 -12.39 -9.13 -19.75
C SER A 262 -13.48 -8.94 -18.69
N ARG A 263 -14.59 -9.66 -18.88
CA ARG A 263 -15.84 -9.59 -18.11
C ARG A 263 -15.72 -10.10 -16.66
N ALA A 264 -14.55 -9.95 -16.03
CA ALA A 264 -14.24 -10.33 -14.65
C ALA A 264 -13.47 -9.21 -13.93
N ALA A 265 -14.11 -8.08 -13.67
CA ALA A 265 -13.48 -6.97 -12.95
C ALA A 265 -13.21 -7.31 -11.47
N ARG A 266 -11.95 -7.30 -11.05
CA ARG A 266 -11.56 -7.70 -9.70
C ARG A 266 -11.87 -6.61 -8.66
N TRP A 267 -12.41 -6.99 -7.50
CA TRP A 267 -12.39 -6.16 -6.29
C TRP A 267 -11.01 -6.26 -5.67
N GLN A 268 -10.36 -5.12 -5.40
CA GLN A 268 -9.21 -5.08 -4.52
C GLN A 268 -9.65 -4.57 -3.16
N GLY A 269 -9.61 -5.43 -2.15
CA GLY A 269 -9.90 -5.12 -0.76
C GLY A 269 -8.61 -5.05 0.05
N ARG A 270 -8.43 -4.02 0.88
CA ARG A 270 -7.37 -3.97 1.89
C ARG A 270 -7.99 -3.94 3.28
N LEU A 271 -7.66 -4.89 4.13
CA LEU A 271 -8.20 -4.97 5.50
C LEU A 271 -7.08 -4.84 6.53
N ARG A 272 -7.26 -3.98 7.53
CA ARG A 272 -6.49 -3.96 8.77
C ARG A 272 -7.21 -4.76 9.87
N ARG A 273 -6.43 -5.42 10.72
CA ARG A 273 -6.79 -5.72 12.10
C ARG A 273 -5.75 -5.07 13.01
N SER A 274 -6.15 -4.12 13.85
CA SER A 274 -5.43 -3.77 15.08
C SER A 274 -5.33 -5.03 15.93
N HIS A 275 -4.12 -5.39 16.38
CA HIS A 275 -3.74 -5.98 17.69
C HIS A 275 -2.38 -6.67 17.57
N VAL A 276 -1.29 -5.96 17.88
CA VAL A 276 -0.16 -6.55 18.62
C VAL A 276 0.20 -5.55 19.70
N ARG A 277 -0.45 -5.67 20.87
CA ARG A 277 0.14 -5.11 22.10
C ARG A 277 1.38 -5.95 22.39
N ASN A 278 2.52 -5.30 22.49
CA ASN A 278 3.77 -5.94 22.88
C ASN A 278 3.66 -6.35 24.35
N ARG A 279 3.09 -7.52 24.64
CA ARG A 279 3.28 -8.18 25.94
C ARG A 279 4.38 -9.21 25.72
N GLY A 280 5.56 -8.90 26.23
CA GLY A 280 6.68 -9.83 26.24
C GLY A 280 6.25 -11.15 26.85
N LEU A 281 6.45 -12.24 26.11
CA LEU A 281 6.42 -13.58 26.65
C LEU A 281 7.82 -14.16 26.50
N ARG A 282 8.54 -14.13 27.62
CA ARG A 282 9.66 -15.01 27.87
C ARG A 282 9.13 -16.43 27.94
N GLY A 283 9.88 -17.36 27.35
CA GLY A 283 9.93 -18.76 27.77
C GLY A 283 8.85 -19.68 27.22
N ALA A 284 9.19 -20.43 26.16
CA ALA A 284 9.09 -21.89 26.14
C ALA A 284 9.78 -22.42 24.86
N SER A 285 10.83 -23.21 25.06
CA SER A 285 11.61 -23.91 24.03
C SER A 285 10.81 -25.05 23.36
N PRO A 286 11.24 -25.54 22.17
CA PRO A 286 10.42 -26.41 21.33
C PRO A 286 10.58 -27.89 21.72
N MET A 287 9.50 -28.68 21.54
CA MET A 287 9.58 -30.13 21.48
C MET A 287 9.22 -30.65 20.09
N SER A 288 10.06 -31.59 19.64
CA SER A 288 10.09 -32.26 18.33
C SER A 288 8.96 -33.29 18.13
N PRO A 289 8.75 -33.76 16.88
CA PRO A 289 7.50 -34.33 16.39
C PRO A 289 7.41 -35.84 16.62
N HIS A 290 6.19 -36.42 16.62
CA HIS A 290 5.88 -37.72 16.01
C HIS A 290 4.37 -38.02 16.02
N SER A 291 3.93 -38.64 14.92
CA SER A 291 2.76 -39.52 14.71
C SER A 291 1.57 -38.98 13.88
N ARG A 292 1.24 -39.81 12.88
CA ARG A 292 0.27 -39.68 11.79
C ARG A 292 -1.14 -40.04 12.26
N ARG A 293 -2.17 -39.41 11.67
CA ARG A 293 -3.25 -40.02 10.84
C ARG A 293 -4.36 -38.99 10.61
N GLY A 294 -4.89 -38.98 9.39
CA GLY A 294 -5.70 -37.89 8.85
C GLY A 294 -7.18 -37.91 9.25
N THR A 295 -7.87 -36.82 8.89
CA THR A 295 -9.30 -36.80 8.57
C THR A 295 -9.69 -35.44 7.98
N GLN A 296 -10.40 -35.49 6.84
CA GLN A 296 -11.43 -34.59 6.30
C GLN A 296 -11.24 -33.05 6.30
N ALA A 297 -11.48 -32.47 5.12
CA ALA A 297 -11.54 -31.05 4.84
C ALA A 297 -12.68 -30.33 5.60
N PRO A 298 -12.46 -29.14 6.18
CA PRO A 298 -13.50 -28.44 6.92
C PRO A 298 -14.41 -27.63 5.99
N ARG A 299 -15.73 -27.84 6.15
CA ARG A 299 -16.82 -27.03 5.60
C ARG A 299 -16.80 -25.61 6.18
N VAL A 300 -16.95 -24.61 5.30
CA VAL A 300 -17.09 -23.19 5.65
C VAL A 300 -18.37 -22.98 6.47
N SER A 301 -18.19 -22.76 7.77
CA SER A 301 -19.27 -22.47 8.71
C SER A 301 -19.34 -20.97 8.99
N ARG A 302 -20.55 -20.42 8.87
CA ARG A 302 -20.95 -19.01 9.04
C ARG A 302 -20.25 -18.31 10.21
N LEU A 303 -19.52 -17.23 9.93
CA LEU A 303 -18.96 -16.34 10.94
C LEU A 303 -20.09 -15.48 11.55
N ARG A 304 -20.64 -15.89 12.70
CA ARG A 304 -21.48 -15.03 13.55
C ARG A 304 -20.56 -14.21 14.47
N LEU A 305 -20.60 -12.89 14.33
CA LEU A 305 -20.04 -11.96 15.31
C LEU A 305 -20.79 -12.12 16.64
N ARG A 306 -20.17 -12.78 17.63
CA ARG A 306 -20.65 -12.72 19.02
C ARG A 306 -20.29 -11.35 19.58
N ARG A 307 -21.32 -10.55 19.92
CA ARG A 307 -21.16 -9.35 20.74
C ARG A 307 -20.73 -9.78 22.14
N HIS A 308 -19.59 -9.29 22.61
CA HIS A 308 -19.26 -9.32 24.03
C HIS A 308 -20.17 -8.28 24.71
N ARG A 309 -21.05 -8.73 25.61
CA ARG A 309 -21.72 -7.86 26.57
C ARG A 309 -20.86 -7.85 27.84
N ASP A 310 -20.54 -6.66 28.34
CA ASP A 310 -20.01 -6.47 29.68
C ASP A 310 -21.08 -6.90 30.72
N PRO A 311 -20.70 -7.65 31.77
CA PRO A 311 -21.60 -7.97 32.86
C PRO A 311 -21.47 -6.90 33.95
N GLY A 312 -22.36 -5.92 33.95
CA GLY A 312 -22.42 -5.01 35.10
C GLY A 312 -23.09 -3.67 34.83
N GLU A 313 -24.40 -3.66 34.62
CA GLU A 313 -25.23 -2.56 35.13
C GLU A 313 -26.70 -2.97 35.16
N ARG A 314 -27.33 -2.78 36.33
CA ARG A 314 -28.68 -3.22 36.65
C ARG A 314 -29.68 -2.22 36.06
N ILE A 315 -30.69 -2.75 35.37
CA ILE A 315 -31.88 -2.02 34.93
C ILE A 315 -32.90 -2.00 36.08
N PRO A 316 -33.45 -0.84 36.49
CA PRO A 316 -34.72 -0.82 37.21
C PRO A 316 -35.90 -0.94 36.24
N ARG A 317 -36.83 -1.82 36.57
CA ARG A 317 -38.13 -2.01 35.91
C ARG A 317 -39.12 -0.90 36.29
N HIS A 318 -40.12 -0.75 35.42
CA HIS A 318 -41.41 -0.07 35.55
C HIS A 318 -41.49 1.41 35.16
N LEU A 319 -42.16 1.68 34.04
CA LEU A 319 -43.53 2.19 34.07
C LEU A 319 -44.23 1.99 32.72
N GLU A 320 -45.43 1.44 32.81
CA GLU A 320 -46.41 1.25 31.75
C GLU A 320 -47.02 2.60 31.32
N GLY A 321 -47.44 2.72 30.05
CA GLY A 321 -48.36 3.79 29.67
C GLY A 321 -48.41 4.09 28.17
N ARG A 322 -49.40 3.49 27.50
CA ARG A 322 -50.35 4.08 26.49
C ARG A 322 -49.81 5.24 25.63
N GLY A 323 -49.89 5.28 24.31
CA GLY A 323 -50.71 4.61 23.31
C GLY A 323 -50.85 5.55 22.10
N GLN A 324 -51.36 5.01 20.99
CA GLN A 324 -51.99 5.70 19.86
C GLN A 324 -51.09 6.40 18.81
N ASP A 325 -50.89 5.70 17.69
CA ASP A 325 -50.97 6.26 16.33
C ASP A 325 -52.38 6.86 16.09
N PRO A 326 -52.53 7.92 15.26
CA PRO A 326 -52.68 7.68 13.82
C PRO A 326 -52.16 8.78 12.86
N HIS A 327 -51.66 8.34 11.69
CA HIS A 327 -51.68 9.09 10.41
C HIS A 327 -53.13 9.51 10.03
N PRO A 328 -53.42 10.52 9.16
CA PRO A 328 -52.88 10.57 7.77
C PRO A 328 -52.84 11.96 7.05
N ARG A 329 -52.37 11.92 5.79
CA ARG A 329 -52.79 12.70 4.58
C ARG A 329 -51.72 13.55 3.85
N VAL A 330 -51.20 12.94 2.78
CA VAL A 330 -51.30 13.34 1.36
C VAL A 330 -51.41 14.83 1.01
N ALA A 331 -50.46 15.32 0.20
CA ALA A 331 -50.75 16.20 -0.93
C ALA A 331 -49.73 15.97 -2.06
N ALA A 332 -50.26 15.63 -3.24
CA ALA A 332 -49.54 15.51 -4.50
C ALA A 332 -49.65 16.82 -5.29
N GLN A 333 -48.58 17.24 -5.96
CA GLN A 333 -48.67 18.04 -7.18
C GLN A 333 -47.64 17.54 -8.20
N ARG A 334 -48.08 17.50 -9.45
CA ARG A 334 -47.47 16.90 -10.64
C ARG A 334 -47.44 18.01 -11.73
N PRO A 335 -46.96 17.75 -12.96
CA PRO A 335 -45.71 18.25 -13.52
C PRO A 335 -45.89 19.34 -14.60
N HIS A 336 -44.80 19.99 -15.04
CA HIS A 336 -44.77 20.70 -16.32
C HIS A 336 -43.78 20.05 -17.31
N ARG A 337 -44.26 19.92 -18.55
CA ARG A 337 -43.66 19.27 -19.71
C ARG A 337 -42.79 20.22 -20.53
N ALA A 338 -41.78 19.61 -21.17
CA ALA A 338 -41.34 19.71 -22.57
C ALA A 338 -41.11 21.07 -23.26
N GLY A 339 -39.90 21.20 -23.81
CA GLY A 339 -39.56 22.02 -24.96
C GLY A 339 -38.42 21.34 -25.71
N ASP A 340 -38.72 20.87 -26.92
CA ASP A 340 -37.86 20.27 -27.92
C ASP A 340 -37.08 21.39 -28.64
N ASP A 341 -35.82 21.17 -29.03
CA ASP A 341 -35.34 21.72 -30.31
C ASP A 341 -33.99 21.12 -30.74
N ARG A 342 -34.00 20.67 -31.99
CA ARG A 342 -32.87 20.14 -32.75
C ARG A 342 -32.15 21.28 -33.49
N ASP A 343 -30.94 20.95 -33.92
CA ASP A 343 -30.19 21.56 -35.02
C ASP A 343 -29.66 22.99 -34.83
N ARG A 344 -28.32 23.10 -34.72
CA ARG A 344 -27.55 23.91 -35.70
C ARG A 344 -26.05 23.60 -35.70
N ALA A 345 -25.62 23.39 -36.94
CA ALA A 345 -24.32 23.09 -37.51
C ALA A 345 -23.14 24.03 -37.20
N HIS A 346 -21.95 23.43 -37.29
CA HIS A 346 -20.71 23.92 -37.92
C HIS A 346 -20.25 25.37 -37.74
N ALA A 347 -19.14 25.55 -37.01
CA ALA A 347 -18.08 26.51 -37.35
C ALA A 347 -16.76 26.15 -36.63
N LEU A 348 -15.78 25.61 -37.36
CA LEU A 348 -14.37 25.69 -36.96
C LEU A 348 -13.56 26.14 -38.18
N GLY A 349 -13.19 27.41 -38.15
CA GLY A 349 -12.25 28.03 -39.07
C GLY A 349 -10.81 27.84 -38.56
N HIS A 350 -9.91 27.56 -39.50
CA HIS A 350 -8.47 27.61 -39.35
C HIS A 350 -7.96 29.07 -39.30
N ALA A 351 -7.03 29.36 -38.38
CA ALA A 351 -5.97 30.36 -38.51
C ALA A 351 -4.89 29.96 -37.48
N ARG A 352 -3.73 29.46 -37.95
CA ARG A 352 -2.46 30.18 -38.16
C ARG A 352 -1.71 30.48 -36.88
#